data_AF-A0A354GSS1-F1
#
_entry.id   AF-A0A354GSS1-F1
#
_cell.length_a   1.000
_cell.length_b   1.000
_cell.length_c   1.000
_cell.angle_alpha   90.00
_cell.angle_beta   90.00
_cell.angle_gamma   90.00
#
_symmetry.space_group_name_H-M   'P 1'
#
loop_
_entity.id
_entity.type
_entity.pdbx_description
1 polymer ?
#
loop_
_entity_poly.entity_id
_entity_poly.type
_entity_poly.pdbx_seq_one_letter_code
_entity_poly.pdbx_strand_id
1 'polypeptide(L)'
;MLVPILVEVDRYGLKAWHLRKFFKDVERFYDKHIIGREYTSEPVRTFQKRFDRYRESLFTFLTQDGIPWENNMAERAIRQLAVQRKISGSFFKRVAPQYLLLLAISQTCRFQGKSFLKFLLSKETDLDSFRRTRPIRYSYPVVRRDDSPSPNEVGESSSTEGRDNEDAAGPQRG
;
A
#
# COMPACT_ATOMS: atom_id res chain seq x y z
N MET A 1 3.80 -13.60 -17.50
CA MET A 1 4.00 -14.51 -16.35
C MET A 1 3.42 -13.94 -15.06
N LEU A 2 3.80 -12.73 -14.63
CA LEU A 2 3.36 -12.18 -13.33
C LEU A 2 1.89 -11.74 -13.27
N VAL A 3 1.33 -11.18 -14.34
CA VAL A 3 -0.04 -10.62 -14.32
C VAL A 3 -1.10 -11.65 -13.87
N PRO A 4 -1.14 -12.89 -14.40
CA PRO A 4 -2.09 -13.90 -13.92
C PRO A 4 -1.92 -14.28 -12.44
N ILE A 5 -0.68 -14.22 -11.93
CA ILE A 5 -0.38 -14.52 -10.52
C ILE A 5 -1.00 -13.44 -9.64
N LEU A 6 -0.79 -12.17 -9.98
CA LEU A 6 -1.29 -11.03 -9.21
C LEU A 6 -2.83 -10.98 -9.21
N VAL A 7 -3.46 -11.29 -10.35
CA VAL A 7 -4.94 -11.39 -10.42
C VAL A 7 -5.48 -12.45 -9.46
N GLU A 8 -4.80 -13.60 -9.31
CA GLU A 8 -5.24 -14.63 -8.36
C GLU A 8 -4.94 -14.29 -6.91
N VAL A 9 -3.86 -13.55 -6.65
CA VAL A 9 -3.59 -12.98 -5.33
C VAL A 9 -4.71 -12.00 -4.95
N ASP A 10 -5.15 -11.15 -5.87
CA ASP A 10 -6.24 -10.20 -5.60
C ASP A 10 -7.58 -10.91 -5.37
N ARG A 11 -7.82 -12.04 -6.06
CA ARG A 11 -9.08 -12.79 -5.98
C ARG A 11 -9.18 -13.69 -4.74
N TYR A 12 -8.11 -14.43 -4.42
CA TYR A 12 -8.14 -15.48 -3.39
C TYR A 12 -7.21 -15.20 -2.20
N GLY A 13 -6.43 -14.13 -2.27
CA GLY A 13 -5.39 -13.79 -1.30
C GLY A 13 -4.14 -14.66 -1.46
N LEU A 14 -3.25 -14.56 -0.47
CA LEU A 14 -1.97 -15.27 -0.42
C LEU A 14 -2.16 -16.71 0.09
N LYS A 15 -2.91 -17.52 -0.66
CA LYS A 15 -3.14 -18.94 -0.40
C LYS A 15 -2.34 -19.78 -1.41
N ALA A 16 -1.33 -20.49 -0.91
CA ALA A 16 -0.43 -21.33 -1.68
C ALA A 16 -1.16 -22.32 -2.58
N TRP A 17 -2.28 -22.91 -2.14
CA TRP A 17 -3.04 -23.84 -2.99
C TRP A 17 -3.52 -23.20 -4.31
N HIS A 18 -3.97 -21.95 -4.29
CA HIS A 18 -4.38 -21.23 -5.51
C HIS A 18 -3.19 -20.81 -6.38
N LEU A 19 -2.02 -20.61 -5.76
CA LEU A 19 -0.84 -20.02 -6.39
C LEU A 19 0.18 -21.06 -6.90
N ARG A 20 0.21 -22.26 -6.32
CA ARG A 20 1.14 -23.36 -6.67
C ARG A 20 1.10 -23.72 -8.15
N LYS A 21 -0.05 -23.60 -8.81
CA LYS A 21 -0.20 -23.85 -10.25
C LYS A 21 0.75 -23.02 -11.12
N PHE A 22 1.09 -21.80 -10.66
CA PHE A 22 1.98 -20.90 -11.39
C PHE A 22 3.47 -21.25 -11.24
N PHE A 23 3.83 -22.19 -10.36
CA PHE A 23 5.23 -22.59 -10.20
C PHE A 23 5.82 -23.13 -11.52
N LYS A 24 5.03 -23.88 -12.31
CA LYS A 24 5.43 -24.33 -13.64
C LYS A 24 5.68 -23.18 -14.63
N ASP A 25 4.93 -22.09 -14.50
CA ASP A 25 5.13 -20.90 -15.32
C ASP A 25 6.40 -20.14 -14.91
N VAL A 26 6.74 -20.16 -13.61
CA VAL A 26 8.02 -19.64 -13.08
C VAL A 26 9.17 -20.46 -13.65
N GLU A 27 9.13 -21.78 -13.53
CA GLU A 27 10.19 -22.66 -14.05
C GLU A 27 10.41 -22.44 -15.54
N ARG A 28 9.31 -22.43 -16.33
CA ARG A 28 9.39 -22.15 -17.77
C ARG A 28 9.97 -20.79 -18.07
N PHE A 29 9.75 -19.78 -17.23
CA PHE A 29 10.39 -18.47 -17.37
C PHE A 29 11.90 -18.54 -17.13
N TYR A 30 12.34 -19.23 -16.08
CA TYR A 30 13.77 -19.41 -15.78
C TYR A 30 14.50 -20.16 -16.89
N ASP A 31 13.94 -21.28 -17.35
CA ASP A 31 14.55 -22.07 -18.43
C ASP A 31 14.64 -21.28 -19.74
N LYS A 32 13.63 -20.45 -20.02
CA LYS A 32 13.58 -19.70 -21.29
C LYS A 32 14.46 -18.45 -21.27
N HIS A 33 14.55 -17.76 -20.14
CA HIS A 33 15.08 -16.39 -20.07
C HIS A 33 16.26 -16.21 -19.11
N ILE A 34 16.53 -17.14 -18.18
CA ILE A 34 17.56 -16.94 -17.16
C ILE A 34 18.68 -17.96 -17.31
N ILE A 35 18.35 -19.25 -17.34
CA ILE A 35 19.32 -20.34 -17.37
C ILE A 35 19.89 -20.48 -18.79
N GLY A 36 21.21 -20.50 -18.93
CA GLY A 36 21.89 -20.74 -20.21
C GLY A 36 21.72 -19.63 -21.26
N ARG A 37 21.27 -18.43 -20.86
CA ARG A 37 21.15 -17.27 -21.76
C ARG A 37 22.30 -16.29 -21.55
N GLU A 38 22.84 -15.80 -22.66
CA GLU A 38 23.79 -14.70 -22.65
C GLU A 38 23.11 -13.43 -23.19
N TYR A 39 23.12 -12.39 -22.36
CA TYR A 39 22.61 -11.08 -22.74
C TYR A 39 23.79 -10.11 -22.91
N THR A 40 23.74 -9.29 -23.95
CA THR A 40 24.82 -8.32 -24.24
C THR A 40 24.75 -7.08 -23.37
N SER A 41 23.55 -6.70 -22.90
CA SER A 41 23.35 -5.50 -22.09
C SER A 41 23.66 -5.74 -20.61
N GLU A 42 24.48 -4.86 -20.04
CA GLU A 42 24.86 -4.87 -18.63
C GLU A 42 23.65 -4.87 -17.67
N PRO A 43 22.63 -4.01 -17.87
CA PRO A 43 21.45 -4.01 -17.01
C PRO A 43 20.74 -5.37 -16.98
N VAL A 44 20.60 -6.02 -18.14
CA VAL A 44 19.91 -7.31 -18.24
C VAL A 44 20.73 -8.41 -17.58
N ARG A 45 22.06 -8.42 -17.74
CA ARG A 45 22.95 -9.35 -17.00
C ARG A 45 22.86 -9.16 -15.49
N THR A 46 22.77 -7.92 -15.03
CA THR A 46 22.58 -7.62 -13.60
C THR A 46 21.25 -8.15 -13.08
N PHE A 47 20.15 -7.96 -13.83
CA PHE A 47 18.86 -8.54 -13.49
C PHE A 47 18.89 -10.07 -13.49
N GLN A 48 19.45 -10.69 -14.53
CA GLN A 48 19.57 -12.14 -14.64
C GLN A 48 20.29 -12.74 -13.43
N LYS A 49 21.44 -12.19 -13.04
CA LYS A 49 22.19 -12.61 -11.84
C LYS A 49 21.37 -12.48 -10.56
N ARG A 50 20.53 -11.44 -10.44
CA ARG A 50 19.66 -11.24 -9.27
C ARG A 50 18.50 -12.23 -9.27
N PHE A 51 17.87 -12.49 -10.41
CA PHE A 51 16.80 -13.47 -10.53
C PHE A 51 17.31 -14.88 -10.18
N ASP A 52 18.52 -15.22 -10.59
CA ASP A 52 19.15 -16.48 -10.23
C ASP A 52 19.45 -16.55 -8.72
N ARG A 53 20.15 -15.55 -8.18
CA ARG A 53 20.52 -15.47 -6.75
C ARG A 53 19.30 -15.52 -5.81
N TYR A 54 18.20 -14.89 -6.17
CA TYR A 54 17.01 -14.74 -5.31
C TYR A 54 15.83 -15.59 -5.80
N ARG A 55 16.08 -16.63 -6.62
CA ARG A 55 15.02 -17.46 -7.20
C ARG A 55 14.06 -18.00 -6.15
N GLU A 56 14.58 -18.63 -5.10
CA GLU A 56 13.75 -19.24 -4.08
C GLU A 56 12.96 -18.17 -3.29
N SER A 57 13.63 -17.09 -2.89
CA SER A 57 13.03 -16.05 -2.04
C SER A 57 12.00 -15.18 -2.76
N LEU A 58 12.14 -14.96 -4.07
CA LEU A 58 11.19 -14.17 -4.87
C LEU A 58 9.83 -14.86 -5.01
N PHE A 59 9.81 -16.19 -4.99
CA PHE A 59 8.61 -16.99 -5.29
C PHE A 59 8.09 -17.80 -4.10
N THR A 60 8.62 -17.56 -2.88
CA THR A 60 8.17 -18.24 -1.65
C THR A 60 6.66 -18.12 -1.42
N PHE A 61 6.06 -16.98 -1.79
CA PHE A 61 4.62 -16.76 -1.65
C PHE A 61 3.75 -17.71 -2.50
N LEU A 62 4.33 -18.37 -3.51
CA LEU A 62 3.61 -19.38 -4.30
C LEU A 62 3.47 -20.70 -3.55
N THR A 63 4.34 -20.97 -2.56
CA THR A 63 4.40 -22.28 -1.87
C THR A 63 4.01 -22.21 -0.41
N GLN A 64 4.06 -21.02 0.21
CA GLN A 64 3.73 -20.76 1.61
C GLN A 64 2.60 -19.74 1.74
N ASP A 65 1.65 -20.03 2.63
CA ASP A 65 0.51 -19.15 2.89
C ASP A 65 0.92 -17.87 3.61
N GLY A 66 0.24 -16.77 3.31
CA GLY A 66 0.34 -15.50 4.03
C GLY A 66 1.63 -14.71 3.79
N ILE A 67 2.58 -15.22 2.99
CA ILE A 67 3.78 -14.47 2.61
C ILE A 67 3.43 -13.48 1.50
N PRO A 68 3.61 -12.16 1.68
CA PRO A 68 3.35 -11.19 0.62
C PRO A 68 4.35 -11.33 -0.54
N TRP A 69 3.88 -11.11 -1.77
CA TRP A 69 4.74 -10.98 -2.94
C TRP A 69 5.52 -9.65 -2.95
N GLU A 70 5.08 -8.68 -2.15
CA GLU A 70 5.69 -7.37 -1.98
C GLU A 70 6.67 -7.34 -0.79
N ASN A 71 7.77 -6.61 -0.92
CA ASN A 71 8.75 -6.45 0.16
C ASN A 71 8.42 -5.29 1.14
N ASN A 72 7.18 -4.80 1.12
CA ASN A 72 6.77 -3.58 1.82
C ASN A 72 6.99 -3.63 3.34
N MET A 73 6.77 -4.80 3.95
CA MET A 73 6.99 -4.97 5.40
C MET A 73 8.47 -4.82 5.77
N ALA A 74 9.38 -5.47 5.04
CA ALA A 74 10.80 -5.38 5.33
C ALA A 74 11.34 -3.97 5.07
N GLU A 75 10.92 -3.32 3.98
CA GLU A 75 11.26 -1.93 3.70
C GLU A 75 10.82 -1.01 4.84
N ARG A 76 9.59 -1.18 5.33
CA ARG A 76 9.06 -0.38 6.43
C ARG A 76 9.84 -0.60 7.72
N ALA A 77 10.26 -1.83 8.01
CA ALA A 77 11.10 -2.15 9.16
C ALA A 77 12.47 -1.46 9.07
N ILE A 78 13.13 -1.53 7.90
CA ILE A 78 14.47 -0.95 7.68
C ILE A 78 14.43 0.58 7.60
N ARG A 79 13.34 1.16 7.06
CA ARG A 79 13.17 2.61 6.91
C ARG A 79 13.32 3.37 8.24
N GLN A 80 12.80 2.81 9.34
CA GLN A 80 12.95 3.43 10.66
C GLN A 80 14.42 3.50 11.12
N LEU A 81 15.22 2.49 10.77
CA LEU A 81 16.65 2.48 11.06
C LEU A 81 17.42 3.47 10.18
N ALA A 82 17.05 3.59 8.90
CA ALA A 82 17.64 4.55 8.00
C ALA A 82 17.38 6.00 8.45
N VAL A 83 16.13 6.31 8.85
CA VAL A 83 15.75 7.62 9.40
C VAL A 83 16.56 7.92 10.67
N GLN A 84 16.65 6.96 11.59
CA GLN A 84 17.41 7.17 12.82
C GLN A 84 18.90 7.39 12.57
N ARG A 85 19.51 6.63 11.65
CA ARG A 85 20.92 6.86 11.25
C ARG A 85 21.13 8.25 10.67
N LYS A 86 20.18 8.75 9.87
CA LYS A 86 20.25 10.10 9.31
C LYS A 86 20.19 11.19 10.40
N ILE A 87 19.42 10.97 11.46
CA ILE A 87 19.28 11.93 12.57
C ILE A 87 20.48 11.86 13.53
N SER A 88 20.87 10.66 13.95
CA SER A 88 21.89 10.48 14.99
C SER A 88 23.32 10.39 14.47
N GLY A 89 23.53 10.16 13.17
CA GLY A 89 24.84 9.99 12.52
C GLY A 89 25.56 8.68 12.86
N SER A 90 25.52 8.23 14.12
CA SER A 90 26.14 7.02 14.63
C SER A 90 25.22 6.26 15.58
N PHE A 91 25.29 4.93 15.52
CA PHE A 91 24.70 4.04 16.51
C PHE A 91 25.81 3.45 17.37
N PHE A 92 25.89 3.86 18.64
CA PHE A 92 26.79 3.21 19.59
C PHE A 92 26.32 1.77 19.81
N LYS A 93 27.23 0.79 19.66
CA LYS A 93 26.93 -0.64 19.85
C LYS A 93 26.27 -0.94 21.20
N ARG A 94 26.58 -0.16 22.24
CA ARG A 94 25.99 -0.31 23.58
C ARG A 94 24.51 0.11 23.64
N VAL A 95 24.10 1.08 22.83
CA VAL A 95 22.74 1.65 22.84
C VAL A 95 21.83 1.01 21.78
N ALA A 96 22.42 0.45 20.73
CA ALA A 96 21.68 -0.16 19.63
C ALA A 96 20.68 -1.26 20.08
N PRO A 97 21.04 -2.20 20.98
CA PRO A 97 20.09 -3.24 21.41
C PRO A 97 18.87 -2.67 22.13
N GLN A 98 19.07 -1.68 23.01
CA GLN A 98 17.98 -1.05 23.77
C GLN A 98 17.05 -0.25 22.85
N TYR A 99 17.63 0.46 21.88
CA TYR A 99 16.86 1.17 20.87
C TYR A 99 16.06 0.20 20.00
N LEU A 100 16.68 -0.89 19.52
CA LEU A 100 16.01 -1.88 18.69
C LEU A 100 14.87 -2.57 19.42
N LEU A 101 15.04 -2.85 20.72
CA LEU A 101 13.98 -3.39 21.57
C LEU A 101 12.81 -2.41 21.66
N LEU A 102 13.07 -1.13 21.97
CA LEU A 102 12.05 -0.11 22.07
C LEU A 102 11.33 0.11 20.73
N LEU A 103 12.08 0.10 19.63
CA LEU A 103 11.55 0.19 18.28
C LEU A 103 10.63 -1.00 17.97
N ALA A 104 11.05 -2.23 18.28
CA ALA A 104 10.24 -3.43 18.08
C ALA A 104 8.91 -3.34 18.84
N ILE A 105 8.95 -2.97 20.13
CA ILE A 105 7.74 -2.76 20.95
C ILE A 105 6.84 -1.69 20.30
N SER A 106 7.41 -0.56 19.88
CA SER A 106 6.64 0.51 19.25
C SER A 106 5.97 0.09 17.94
N GLN A 107 6.68 -0.71 17.13
CA GLN A 107 6.17 -1.24 15.86
C GLN A 107 5.05 -2.25 16.10
N THR A 108 5.22 -3.17 17.05
CA THR A 108 4.18 -4.14 17.42
C THR A 108 2.93 -3.44 17.94
N CYS A 109 3.07 -2.45 18.84
CA CYS A 109 1.95 -1.63 19.30
C CYS A 109 1.22 -0.97 18.11
N ARG A 110 1.97 -0.41 17.15
CA ARG A 110 1.39 0.21 15.96
C ARG A 110 0.66 -0.81 15.08
N PHE A 111 1.22 -2.01 14.87
CA PHE A 111 0.58 -3.07 14.08
C PHE A 111 -0.70 -3.60 14.76
N GLN A 112 -0.74 -3.65 16.09
CA GLN A 112 -1.89 -4.11 16.86
C GLN A 112 -2.92 -3.01 17.17
N GLY A 113 -2.67 -1.76 16.77
CA GLY A 113 -3.55 -0.61 17.06
C GLY A 113 -3.57 -0.20 18.54
N LYS A 114 -2.47 -0.44 19.27
CA LYS A 114 -2.31 -0.13 20.70
C LYS A 114 -1.49 1.15 20.88
N SER A 115 -1.79 1.92 21.92
CA SER A 115 -1.02 3.13 22.24
C SER A 115 0.32 2.74 22.89
N PHE A 116 1.43 3.02 22.21
CA PHE A 116 2.78 2.76 22.70
C PHE A 116 3.07 3.42 24.04
N LEU A 117 2.74 4.71 24.20
CA LEU A 117 2.96 5.41 25.48
C LEU A 117 2.12 4.82 26.62
N LYS A 118 0.85 4.46 26.36
CA LYS A 118 0.02 3.83 27.39
C LYS A 118 0.54 2.46 27.79
N PHE A 119 1.09 1.70 26.84
CA PHE A 119 1.74 0.40 27.11
C PHE A 119 2.98 0.58 28.00
N LEU A 120 3.86 1.54 27.69
CA LEU A 120 5.03 1.79 28.53
C LEU A 120 4.64 2.22 29.96
N LEU A 121 3.56 2.98 30.09
CA LEU A 121 3.06 3.45 31.40
C LEU A 121 2.28 2.39 32.17
N SER A 122 1.69 1.39 31.51
CA SER A 122 0.92 0.33 32.19
C SER A 122 1.81 -0.63 32.98
N LYS A 123 3.12 -0.66 32.72
CA LYS A 123 4.09 -1.61 33.28
C LYS A 123 3.75 -3.08 32.96
N GLU A 124 2.86 -3.31 32.01
CA GLU A 124 2.56 -4.64 31.49
C GLU A 124 3.74 -5.11 30.63
N THR A 125 4.08 -6.39 30.74
CA THR A 125 5.15 -7.02 29.97
C THR A 125 4.60 -7.75 28.75
N ASP A 126 3.34 -8.15 28.80
CA ASP A 126 2.66 -8.85 27.72
C ASP A 126 1.95 -7.86 26.80
N LEU A 127 2.42 -7.82 25.55
CA LEU A 127 1.84 -6.96 24.52
C LEU A 127 0.45 -7.44 24.13
N ASP A 128 0.16 -8.74 24.14
CA ASP A 128 -1.06 -9.29 23.57
C ASP A 128 -2.27 -9.07 24.48
N SER A 129 -2.11 -9.22 25.80
CA SER A 129 -3.13 -8.90 26.80
C SER A 129 -3.43 -7.40 26.94
N PHE A 130 -2.50 -6.52 26.59
CA PHE A 130 -2.72 -5.07 26.68
C PHE A 130 -3.88 -4.61 25.78
N ARG A 131 -4.86 -3.91 26.35
CA ARG A 131 -6.09 -3.54 25.64
C ARG A 131 -5.84 -2.52 24.52
N ARG A 132 -6.53 -2.71 23.39
CA ARG A 132 -6.57 -1.70 22.32
C ARG A 132 -7.11 -0.40 22.88
N THR A 133 -6.36 0.68 22.67
CA THR A 133 -6.87 2.02 22.94
C THR A 133 -7.83 2.39 21.81
N ARG A 134 -8.87 3.19 22.08
CA ARG A 134 -9.69 3.79 21.01
C ARG A 134 -8.75 4.41 19.95
N PRO A 135 -9.02 4.24 18.64
CA PRO A 135 -8.14 4.74 17.60
C PRO A 135 -7.85 6.22 17.82
N ILE A 136 -6.58 6.63 17.68
CA ILE A 136 -6.21 8.05 17.70
C ILE A 136 -6.95 8.69 16.51
N ARG A 137 -8.00 9.46 16.78
CA ARG A 137 -8.64 10.30 15.77
C ARG A 137 -7.63 11.39 15.42
N TYR A 138 -6.97 11.26 14.27
CA TYR A 138 -6.30 12.40 13.67
C TYR A 138 -7.40 13.42 13.35
N SER A 139 -7.46 14.51 14.12
CA SER A 139 -8.25 15.67 13.74
C SER A 139 -7.63 16.19 12.45
N TYR A 140 -8.35 16.03 11.33
CA TYR A 140 -7.99 16.78 10.13
C TYR A 140 -8.02 18.27 10.50
N PRO A 141 -7.04 19.07 10.04
CA PRO A 141 -7.12 20.51 10.20
C PRO A 141 -8.41 20.97 9.56
N VAL A 142 -9.24 21.70 10.31
CA VAL A 142 -10.45 22.33 9.80
C VAL A 142 -10.01 23.31 8.74
N VAL A 143 -10.19 22.93 7.47
CA VAL A 143 -10.07 23.87 6.34
C VAL A 143 -11.16 24.91 6.56
N ARG A 144 -10.78 26.14 6.90
CA ARG A 144 -11.71 27.27 6.91
C ARG A 144 -12.20 27.42 5.48
N ARG A 145 -13.50 27.23 5.26
CA ARG A 145 -14.15 27.57 3.99
C ARG A 145 -14.15 29.09 3.91
N ASP A 146 -13.32 29.65 3.03
CA ASP A 146 -13.52 31.01 2.55
C ASP A 146 -14.87 31.06 1.81
N ASP A 147 -15.60 32.13 2.08
CA ASP A 147 -16.92 32.43 1.55
C ASP A 147 -16.95 32.37 0.02
N SER A 148 -17.86 31.58 -0.52
CA SER A 148 -18.38 31.74 -1.88
C SER A 148 -19.82 31.24 -1.92
N PRO A 149 -20.70 31.91 -2.69
CA PRO A 149 -22.11 32.05 -2.34
C PRO A 149 -22.96 30.84 -2.74
N SER A 150 -23.99 30.57 -1.95
CA SER A 150 -24.97 29.50 -2.17
C SER A 150 -25.83 29.75 -3.42
N PRO A 151 -26.03 28.76 -4.30
CA PRO A 151 -27.06 28.80 -5.32
C PRO A 151 -28.33 28.10 -4.79
N ASN A 152 -29.23 28.85 -4.19
CA ASN A 152 -30.60 28.39 -3.89
C ASN A 152 -31.56 29.57 -4.06
N GLU A 153 -31.95 29.85 -5.30
CA GLU A 153 -33.24 30.49 -5.58
C GLU A 153 -33.85 29.78 -6.79
N VAL A 154 -34.76 28.84 -6.50
CA VAL A 154 -35.76 28.37 -7.46
C VAL A 154 -37.12 28.57 -6.81
N GLY A 155 -37.92 29.44 -7.44
CA GLY A 155 -39.37 29.32 -7.43
C GLY A 155 -40.13 30.45 -6.76
N GLU A 156 -40.47 31.48 -7.54
CA GLU A 156 -41.82 32.07 -7.51
C GLU A 156 -42.05 32.88 -8.80
N SER A 157 -42.83 32.33 -9.72
CA SER A 157 -43.45 33.09 -10.80
C SER A 157 -44.93 32.74 -10.81
N SER A 158 -45.75 33.69 -10.38
CA SER A 158 -47.19 33.71 -10.59
C SER A 158 -47.52 34.74 -11.67
N SER A 159 -48.32 34.29 -12.63
CA SER A 159 -49.31 35.01 -13.43
C SER A 159 -48.96 36.38 -14.04
N THR A 160 -48.94 36.46 -15.36
CA THR A 160 -49.80 37.39 -16.11
C THR A 160 -49.91 36.98 -17.59
N GLU A 161 -51.14 37.08 -18.09
CA GLU A 161 -51.62 36.77 -19.44
C GLU A 161 -51.08 37.73 -20.50
N GLY A 162 -51.15 37.33 -21.78
CA GLY A 162 -51.28 38.30 -22.87
C GLY A 162 -50.75 37.91 -24.24
N ARG A 163 -51.64 37.28 -25.04
CA ARG A 163 -51.90 37.54 -26.48
C ARG A 163 -50.85 37.29 -27.57
N ASP A 164 -51.23 36.34 -28.41
CA ASP A 164 -51.47 36.44 -29.87
C ASP A 164 -50.30 36.58 -30.87
N ASN A 165 -50.42 35.73 -31.90
CA ASN A 165 -49.96 35.84 -33.30
C ASN A 165 -48.46 35.75 -33.60
N GLU A 166 -47.99 35.28 -34.75
CA GLU A 166 -48.46 34.43 -35.85
C GLU A 166 -47.16 34.15 -36.66
N ASP A 167 -47.21 33.21 -37.59
CA ASP A 167 -46.38 33.17 -38.79
C ASP A 167 -44.93 32.59 -38.79
N ALA A 168 -44.87 31.47 -39.54
CA ALA A 168 -44.05 31.27 -40.73
C ALA A 168 -42.76 30.42 -40.63
N ALA A 169 -42.82 29.30 -41.37
CA ALA A 169 -41.81 28.71 -42.27
C ALA A 169 -40.36 28.64 -41.76
N GLY A 170 -39.76 27.48 -41.56
CA GLY A 170 -39.55 26.40 -42.53
C GLY A 170 -38.09 25.87 -42.36
N PRO A 171 -37.77 24.65 -42.81
CA PRO A 171 -36.58 23.92 -42.35
C PRO A 171 -35.43 23.90 -43.38
N GLN A 172 -34.20 23.60 -42.93
CA GLN A 172 -33.16 22.74 -43.57
C GLN A 172 -31.78 23.09 -42.95
N ARG A 173 -31.11 22.17 -42.24
CA ARG A 173 -30.22 21.09 -42.73
C ARG A 173 -29.16 21.56 -43.74
N GLY A 174 -27.92 21.51 -43.28
CA GLY A 174 -26.66 21.43 -44.03
C GLY A 174 -25.60 20.90 -43.09
#